data_AF-A0A399XUX0-F1
#
_entry.id   AF-A0A399XUX0-F1
#
_cell.length_a   1.000
_cell.length_b   1.000
_cell.length_c   1.000
_cell.angle_alpha   90.00
_cell.angle_beta   90.00
_cell.angle_gamma   90.00
#
_symmetry.space_group_name_H-M   'P 1'
#
loop_
_entity.id
_entity.type
_entity.pdbx_description
1 polymer ?
#
loop_
_entity_poly.entity_id
_entity_poly.type
_entity_poly.pdbx_seq_one_letter_code
_entity_poly.pdbx_strand_id
1 'polypeptide(L)'
;MTSSSFERIWNERLFVYDPSKALERQMPCPFATAFQAWVDNLFEKHLDGADRVRLNQLKLLVQDKFFELRTHLPNEHRNDDGRDPDHPCVFSVFERSIALLHEHELNLEPPPLTHPAQPALPPKTPKKRRGRLDELLFGDEDPEFGS
;
A
#
# COMPACT_ATOMS: atom_id res chain seq x y z
N MET A 1 53.95 -14.22 -12.01
CA MET A 1 52.66 -14.08 -12.70
C MET A 1 51.70 -13.38 -11.75
N THR A 2 51.29 -12.16 -12.14
CA THR A 2 50.09 -11.38 -11.74
C THR A 2 49.72 -11.21 -10.25
N SER A 3 50.58 -10.56 -9.44
CA SER A 3 50.16 -9.94 -8.16
C SER A 3 49.82 -8.44 -8.30
N SER A 4 50.07 -7.82 -9.46
CA SER A 4 49.95 -6.36 -9.65
C SER A 4 48.52 -5.87 -9.93
N SER A 5 47.53 -6.77 -10.04
CA SER A 5 46.16 -6.37 -10.39
C SER A 5 45.38 -5.84 -9.18
N PHE A 6 45.51 -6.50 -8.03
CA PHE A 6 44.69 -6.16 -6.85
C PHE A 6 45.15 -4.87 -6.17
N GLU A 7 46.45 -4.73 -5.85
CA GLU A 7 46.97 -3.50 -5.23
C GLU A 7 46.77 -2.27 -6.12
N ARG A 8 46.84 -2.42 -7.44
CA ARG A 8 46.57 -1.32 -8.35
C ARG A 8 45.10 -0.90 -8.33
N ILE A 9 44.17 -1.85 -8.36
CA ILE A 9 42.73 -1.55 -8.27
C ILE A 9 42.37 -0.93 -6.91
N TRP A 10 42.98 -1.44 -5.84
CA TRP A 10 42.75 -0.96 -4.47
C TRP A 10 43.32 0.45 -4.24
N ASN A 11 44.48 0.74 -4.83
CA ASN A 11 45.12 2.06 -4.73
C ASN A 11 44.63 3.07 -5.78
N GLU A 12 44.11 2.63 -6.94
CA GLU A 12 43.47 3.53 -7.94
C GLU A 12 42.08 3.96 -7.49
N ARG A 13 41.35 3.09 -6.75
CA ARG A 13 40.16 3.49 -5.97
C ARG A 13 40.59 4.03 -4.61
N LEU A 14 41.35 5.13 -4.62
CA LEU A 14 41.37 6.01 -3.47
C LEU A 14 39.92 6.43 -3.23
N PHE A 15 39.33 5.84 -2.18
CA PHE A 15 38.15 6.37 -1.51
C PHE A 15 38.56 7.72 -0.92
N VAL A 16 38.70 8.73 -1.79
CA VAL A 16 38.88 10.10 -1.36
C VAL A 16 37.56 10.48 -0.71
N TYR A 17 37.53 10.35 0.62
CA TYR A 17 36.47 10.91 1.42
C TYR A 17 36.50 12.41 1.19
N ASP A 18 35.56 12.88 0.38
CA ASP A 18 35.34 14.29 0.12
C ASP A 18 34.25 14.76 1.10
N PRO A 19 34.62 15.40 2.22
CA PRO A 19 33.67 15.88 3.22
C PRO A 19 32.68 16.90 2.63
N SER A 20 33.05 17.57 1.54
CA SER A 20 32.21 18.54 0.83
C SER A 20 31.00 17.84 0.20
N LYS A 21 31.20 16.64 -0.37
CA LYS A 21 30.10 15.82 -0.91
C LYS A 21 29.19 15.27 0.19
N ALA A 22 29.73 15.00 1.38
CA ALA A 22 28.92 14.63 2.54
C ALA A 22 28.02 15.80 3.00
N LEU A 23 28.51 17.03 2.91
CA LEU A 23 27.74 18.23 3.25
C LEU A 23 26.64 18.53 2.21
N GLU A 24 26.93 18.39 0.92
CA GLU A 24 25.94 18.55 -0.16
C GLU A 24 24.81 17.52 -0.07
N ARG A 25 25.09 16.29 0.38
CA ARG A 25 24.08 15.24 0.61
C ARG A 25 23.11 15.56 1.75
N GLN A 26 23.53 16.39 2.72
CA GLN A 26 22.69 16.81 3.84
C GLN A 26 21.77 17.98 3.49
N MET A 27 21.96 18.62 2.34
CA MET A 27 21.08 19.71 1.90
C MET A 27 19.71 19.13 1.53
N PRO A 28 18.61 19.58 2.15
CA PRO A 28 17.28 19.09 1.82
C PRO A 28 16.94 19.48 0.38
N CYS A 29 16.39 18.52 -0.38
CA CYS A 29 15.90 18.78 -1.72
C CYS A 29 14.83 19.90 -1.66
N PRO A 30 14.90 20.94 -2.51
CA PRO A 30 13.95 22.06 -2.44
C PRO A 30 12.50 21.60 -2.64
N PHE A 31 12.28 20.56 -3.44
CA PHE A 31 10.96 19.93 -3.60
C PHE A 31 10.49 19.21 -2.33
N ALA A 32 11.40 18.55 -1.61
CA ALA A 32 11.08 17.91 -0.34
C ALA A 32 10.74 18.95 0.73
N THR A 33 11.49 20.06 0.80
CA THR A 33 11.19 21.17 1.71
C THR A 33 9.82 21.79 1.42
N ALA A 34 9.51 22.05 0.15
CA ALA A 34 8.21 22.59 -0.24
C ALA A 34 7.06 21.62 0.06
N PHE A 35 7.27 20.32 -0.18
CA PHE A 35 6.29 19.30 0.13
C PHE A 35 6.08 19.15 1.65
N GLN A 36 7.15 19.15 2.44
CA GLN A 36 7.09 19.12 3.90
C GLN A 36 6.29 20.31 4.44
N ALA A 37 6.60 21.53 3.99
CA ALA A 37 5.86 22.72 4.42
C ALA A 37 4.37 22.65 4.07
N TRP A 38 4.03 22.06 2.92
CA TRP A 38 2.63 21.82 2.54
C TRP A 38 1.95 20.79 3.45
N VAL A 39 2.63 19.67 3.76
CA VAL A 39 2.13 18.65 4.69
C VAL A 39 1.92 19.23 6.08
N ASP A 40 2.90 19.98 6.60
CA ASP A 40 2.83 20.59 7.93
C ASP A 40 1.62 21.51 8.03
N ASN A 41 1.37 22.33 7.01
CA ASN A 41 0.20 23.20 6.95
C ASN A 41 -1.11 22.41 6.91
N LEU A 42 -1.13 21.31 6.16
CA LEU A 42 -2.30 20.44 6.06
C LEU A 42 -2.61 19.77 7.40
N PHE A 43 -1.59 19.29 8.11
CA PHE A 43 -1.71 18.60 9.39
C PHE A 43 -2.09 19.58 10.51
N GLU A 44 -1.46 20.75 10.57
CA GLU A 44 -1.79 21.80 11.55
C GLU A 44 -3.30 22.14 11.53
N LYS A 45 -3.92 22.17 10.36
CA LYS A 45 -5.33 22.54 10.20
C LYS A 45 -6.33 21.41 10.45
N HIS A 46 -5.92 20.16 10.30
CA HIS A 46 -6.88 19.06 10.09
C HIS A 46 -6.57 17.78 10.85
N LEU A 47 -5.40 17.69 11.49
CA LEU A 47 -4.99 16.49 12.21
C LEU A 47 -5.60 16.45 13.62
N ASP A 48 -5.73 17.62 14.26
CA ASP A 48 -6.32 17.71 15.60
C ASP A 48 -7.81 17.34 15.56
N GLY A 49 -8.22 16.43 16.44
CA GLY A 49 -9.59 15.90 16.49
C GLY A 49 -10.05 15.15 15.24
N ALA A 50 -9.13 14.72 14.35
CA ALA A 50 -9.48 14.04 13.13
C ALA A 50 -10.19 12.70 13.39
N ASP A 51 -11.35 12.49 12.76
CA ASP A 51 -12.00 11.18 12.72
C ASP A 51 -11.36 10.27 11.66
N ARG A 52 -11.78 9.01 11.63
CA ARG A 52 -11.21 8.03 10.70
C ARG A 52 -11.41 8.41 9.23
N VAL A 53 -12.54 9.05 8.90
CA VAL A 53 -12.83 9.52 7.55
C VAL A 53 -11.86 10.63 7.17
N ARG A 54 -11.61 11.59 8.07
CA ARG A 54 -10.68 12.70 7.86
C ARG A 54 -9.24 12.21 7.71
N LEU A 55 -8.79 11.27 8.54
CA LEU A 55 -7.46 10.65 8.38
C LEU A 55 -7.32 9.98 7.01
N ASN A 56 -8.34 9.27 6.54
CA ASN A 56 -8.32 8.67 5.20
C ASN A 56 -8.27 9.73 4.09
N GLN A 57 -9.03 10.83 4.22
CA GLN A 57 -8.95 11.96 3.29
C GLN A 57 -7.55 12.57 3.27
N LEU A 58 -6.93 12.77 4.44
CA LEU A 58 -5.57 13.29 4.54
C LEU A 58 -4.55 12.36 3.86
N LYS A 59 -4.66 11.04 4.07
CA LYS A 59 -3.81 10.04 3.39
C LYS A 59 -3.93 10.16 1.86
N LEU A 60 -5.14 10.27 1.34
CA LEU A 60 -5.38 10.45 -0.10
C LEU A 60 -4.78 11.75 -0.63
N LEU A 61 -4.99 12.88 0.06
CA LEU A 61 -4.44 14.17 -0.35
C LEU A 61 -2.91 14.16 -0.39
N VAL A 62 -2.28 13.59 0.64
CA VAL A 62 -0.81 13.43 0.71
C VAL A 62 -0.31 12.55 -0.43
N GLN A 63 -1.01 11.44 -0.70
CA GLN A 63 -0.67 10.52 -1.78
C GLN A 63 -0.80 11.16 -3.17
N ASP A 64 -1.92 11.83 -3.44
CA ASP A 64 -2.15 12.52 -4.70
C ASP A 64 -1.09 13.60 -4.93
N LYS A 65 -0.76 14.38 -3.89
CA LYS A 65 0.27 15.41 -3.98
C LYS A 65 1.66 14.83 -4.23
N PHE A 66 1.99 13.71 -3.58
CA PHE A 66 3.24 12.99 -3.81
C PHE A 66 3.36 12.54 -5.28
N PHE A 67 2.32 11.93 -5.83
CA PHE A 67 2.35 11.47 -7.23
C PHE A 67 2.39 12.63 -8.23
N GLU A 68 1.67 13.72 -7.97
CA GLU A 68 1.78 14.97 -8.74
C GLU A 68 3.23 15.44 -8.78
N LEU A 69 3.87 15.62 -7.61
CA LEU A 69 5.27 16.05 -7.53
C LEU A 69 6.21 15.07 -8.24
N ARG A 70 6.00 13.76 -8.07
CA ARG A 70 6.82 12.72 -8.70
C ARG A 70 6.83 12.80 -10.23
N THR A 71 5.75 13.28 -10.86
CA THR A 71 5.73 13.48 -12.32
C THR A 71 6.57 14.67 -12.79
N HIS A 72 6.80 15.65 -11.92
CA HIS A 72 7.56 16.86 -12.21
C HIS A 72 9.02 16.80 -11.75
N LEU A 73 9.37 15.82 -10.91
CA LEU A 73 10.74 15.64 -10.42
C LEU A 73 11.69 15.15 -11.53
N PRO A 74 12.92 15.69 -11.59
CA PRO A 74 13.99 15.13 -12.40
C PRO A 74 14.23 13.65 -12.05
N ASN A 75 14.66 12.85 -13.04
CA ASN A 75 14.93 11.42 -12.84
C ASN A 75 15.91 11.14 -11.69
N GLU A 76 16.86 12.05 -11.46
CA GLU A 76 17.84 12.00 -10.38
C GLU A 76 17.16 11.97 -8.99
N HIS A 77 16.07 12.71 -8.80
CA HIS A 77 15.32 12.73 -7.53
C HIS A 77 14.21 11.68 -7.45
N ARG A 78 13.85 11.05 -8.56
CA ARG A 78 12.70 10.14 -8.67
C ARG A 78 13.02 8.68 -8.31
N ASN A 79 14.28 8.28 -8.50
CA ASN A 79 14.73 6.89 -8.39
C ASN A 79 15.87 6.69 -7.38
N ASP A 80 16.35 7.76 -6.71
CA ASP A 80 17.40 7.68 -5.70
C ASP A 80 16.84 7.23 -4.33
N ASP A 81 16.06 6.14 -4.32
CA ASP A 81 15.54 5.52 -3.08
C ASP A 81 16.64 4.90 -2.19
N GLY A 82 17.93 5.01 -2.56
CA GLY A 82 19.01 4.28 -1.88
C GLY A 82 20.41 4.90 -1.89
N ARG A 83 20.58 6.19 -2.25
CA ARG A 83 21.93 6.77 -2.36
C ARG A 83 22.45 7.33 -1.04
N ASP A 84 21.59 7.87 -0.18
CA ASP A 84 21.93 8.28 1.19
C ASP A 84 20.70 8.16 2.12
N PRO A 85 20.76 7.38 3.22
CA PRO A 85 19.64 7.21 4.15
C PRO A 85 19.25 8.50 4.89
N ASP A 86 20.16 9.46 4.97
CA ASP A 86 19.96 10.74 5.67
C ASP A 86 19.47 11.87 4.76
N HIS A 87 19.35 11.66 3.44
CA HIS A 87 18.92 12.71 2.53
C HIS A 87 17.39 12.95 2.62
N PRO A 88 16.92 14.18 2.91
CA PRO A 88 15.49 14.49 2.93
C PRO A 88 14.94 14.55 1.49
N CYS A 89 14.56 13.41 0.94
CA CYS A 89 13.92 13.30 -0.36
C CYS A 89 12.37 13.41 -0.26
N VAL A 90 11.70 13.66 -1.39
CA VAL A 90 10.24 13.76 -1.45
C VAL A 90 9.55 12.47 -0.99
N PHE A 91 10.16 11.31 -1.28
CA PHE A 91 9.66 10.02 -0.81
C PHE A 91 9.76 9.86 0.71
N SER A 92 10.86 10.31 1.32
CA SER A 92 11.03 10.28 2.79
C SER A 92 9.98 11.12 3.52
N VAL A 93 9.63 12.29 2.96
CA VAL A 93 8.54 13.13 3.49
C VAL A 93 7.21 12.41 3.37
N PHE A 94 6.92 11.79 2.22
CA PHE A 94 5.70 11.00 2.01
C PHE A 94 5.60 9.86 3.02
N GLU A 95 6.65 9.04 3.16
CA GLU A 95 6.66 7.89 4.06
C GLU A 95 6.42 8.31 5.52
N ARG A 96 7.15 9.32 6.01
CA ARG A 96 6.97 9.88 7.36
C ARG A 96 5.55 10.40 7.58
N SER A 97 4.97 11.06 6.57
CA SER A 97 3.61 11.61 6.66
C SER A 97 2.55 10.50 6.77
N ILE A 98 2.70 9.42 5.99
CA ILE A 98 1.80 8.26 6.05
C ILE A 98 1.95 7.51 7.36
N ALA A 99 3.18 7.33 7.85
CA ALA A 99 3.45 6.71 9.14
C ALA A 99 2.78 7.47 10.29
N LEU A 100 2.89 8.80 10.29
CA LEU A 100 2.24 9.67 11.27
C LEU A 100 0.71 9.53 11.20
N LEU A 101 0.12 9.61 10.01
CA LEU A 101 -1.33 9.42 9.85
C LEU A 101 -1.80 8.02 10.27
N HIS A 102 -0.95 7.01 10.11
CA HIS A 102 -1.25 5.65 10.57
C HIS A 102 -1.20 5.55 12.09
N GLU A 103 -0.23 6.17 12.75
CA GLU A 103 -0.19 6.26 14.21
C GLU A 103 -1.44 6.92 14.78
N HIS A 104 -1.88 8.04 14.18
CA HIS A 104 -3.14 8.68 14.55
C HIS A 104 -4.36 7.77 14.32
N GLU A 105 -4.38 6.96 13.26
CA GLU A 105 -5.45 6.00 13.01
C GLU A 105 -5.48 4.89 14.07
N LEU A 106 -4.31 4.43 14.51
CA LEU A 106 -4.20 3.40 15.57
C LEU A 106 -4.64 3.93 16.94
N ASN A 107 -4.52 5.23 17.18
CA ASN A 107 -4.99 5.88 18.39
C ASN A 107 -6.52 6.08 18.44
N LEU A 108 -7.22 5.93 17.31
CA LEU A 108 -8.68 5.94 17.29
C LEU A 108 -9.21 4.61 17.82
N GLU A 109 -10.34 4.64 18.54
CA GLU A 109 -10.98 3.42 19.02
C GLU A 109 -11.26 2.46 17.85
N PRO A 110 -10.96 1.16 18.01
CA PRO A 110 -11.23 0.19 16.96
C PRO A 110 -12.72 0.23 16.62
N PRO A 111 -13.08 0.27 15.32
CA PRO A 111 -14.48 0.30 14.94
C PRO A 111 -15.16 -0.93 15.54
N PRO A 112 -16.36 -0.77 16.11
CA PRO A 112 -17.05 -1.88 16.76
C PRO A 112 -17.18 -3.02 15.74
N LEU A 113 -16.63 -4.18 16.10
CA LEU A 113 -16.75 -5.40 15.30
C LEU A 113 -18.21 -5.86 15.36
N THR A 114 -19.07 -5.28 14.54
CA THR A 114 -20.42 -5.80 14.37
C THR A 114 -20.32 -7.12 13.62
N HIS A 115 -20.62 -8.21 14.32
CA HIS A 115 -20.80 -9.50 13.66
C HIS A 115 -21.87 -9.35 12.57
N PRO A 116 -21.64 -9.88 11.35
CA PRO A 116 -22.67 -9.88 10.34
C PRO A 116 -23.92 -10.54 10.92
N ALA A 117 -25.09 -9.96 10.63
CA ALA A 117 -26.36 -10.54 11.06
C ALA A 117 -26.39 -12.01 10.63
N GLN A 118 -26.70 -12.91 11.57
CA GLN A 118 -26.82 -14.33 11.25
C GLN A 118 -27.80 -14.48 10.07
N PRO A 119 -27.44 -15.25 9.03
CA PRO A 119 -28.34 -15.47 7.91
C PRO A 119 -29.69 -15.95 8.44
N ALA A 120 -30.77 -15.29 8.03
CA ALA A 120 -32.11 -15.72 8.40
C ALA A 120 -32.27 -17.19 7.99
N LEU A 121 -32.62 -18.04 8.96
CA LEU A 121 -32.91 -19.45 8.65
C LEU A 121 -33.97 -19.48 7.55
N PRO A 122 -33.78 -20.27 6.48
CA PRO A 122 -34.77 -20.38 5.43
C PRO A 122 -36.11 -20.80 6.05
N PRO A 123 -37.25 -20.25 5.56
CA PRO A 123 -38.56 -20.61 6.07
C PRO A 123 -38.72 -22.13 5.99
N LYS A 124 -39.12 -22.77 7.09
CA LYS A 124 -39.42 -24.20 7.13
C LYS A 124 -40.47 -24.49 6.08
N THR A 125 -40.07 -25.00 4.92
CA THR A 125 -41.02 -25.43 3.91
C THR A 125 -41.86 -26.56 4.51
N PRO A 126 -43.20 -26.52 4.39
CA PRO A 126 -44.03 -27.62 4.84
C PRO A 126 -43.58 -28.88 4.11
N LYS A 127 -43.26 -29.94 4.86
CA LYS A 127 -42.95 -31.26 4.31
C LYS A 127 -44.14 -31.70 3.45
N LYS A 128 -44.09 -31.50 2.13
CA LYS A 128 -44.99 -32.17 1.20
C LYS A 128 -44.79 -33.66 1.44
N ARG A 129 -45.83 -34.35 1.91
CA ARG A 129 -45.86 -35.82 1.95
C ARG A 129 -45.50 -36.29 0.56
N ARG A 130 -44.35 -36.98 0.41
CA ARG A 130 -44.00 -37.64 -0.84
C ARG A 130 -45.11 -38.65 -1.12
N GLY A 131 -45.95 -38.35 -2.11
CA GLY A 131 -46.76 -39.37 -2.77
C GLY A 131 -45.81 -40.41 -3.36
N ARG A 132 -46.18 -41.67 -3.20
CA ARG A 132 -45.46 -42.84 -3.71
C ARG A 132 -45.33 -42.70 -5.23
N LEU A 133 -44.13 -42.45 -5.71
CA LEU A 133 -43.80 -42.17 -7.11
C LEU A 133 -43.24 -43.43 -7.80
N ASP A 134 -43.62 -44.61 -7.31
CA ASP A 134 -43.14 -45.92 -7.79
C ASP A 134 -44.07 -46.56 -8.85
N GLU A 135 -45.15 -45.88 -9.28
CA GLU A 135 -46.21 -46.53 -10.08
C GLU A 135 -46.38 -45.98 -11.50
N LEU A 136 -45.49 -45.09 -11.99
CA LEU A 136 -45.73 -44.38 -13.26
C LEU A 136 -44.56 -44.33 -14.25
N LEU A 137 -43.55 -45.20 -14.14
CA LEU A 137 -42.40 -45.08 -15.05
C LEU A 137 -41.63 -46.37 -15.35
N PHE A 138 -42.31 -47.44 -15.76
CA PHE A 138 -41.71 -48.43 -16.67
C PHE A 138 -42.78 -48.84 -17.68
N GLY A 139 -42.64 -48.36 -18.90
CA GLY A 139 -43.45 -48.78 -20.04
C GLY A 139 -43.07 -50.20 -20.45
N ASP A 140 -44.07 -50.94 -20.92
CA ASP A 140 -43.93 -52.28 -21.48
C ASP A 140 -42.90 -52.28 -22.63
N GLU A 141 -41.99 -53.26 -22.62
CA GLU A 141 -41.00 -53.46 -23.68
C GLU A 141 -41.69 -53.95 -24.97
N ASP A 142 -41.52 -53.22 -26.08
CA ASP A 142 -41.99 -53.62 -27.41
C ASP A 142 -41.21 -54.86 -27.93
N PRO A 143 -41.89 -55.97 -28.30
CA PRO A 143 -41.23 -57.20 -28.74
C PRO A 143 -40.75 -57.20 -30.22
N GLU A 144 -40.63 -56.04 -30.88
CA GLU A 144 -40.34 -55.97 -32.34
C GLU A 144 -38.85 -55.87 -32.73
N PHE A 145 -37.91 -55.88 -31.77
CA PHE A 145 -36.47 -55.90 -32.06
C PHE A 145 -35.74 -57.05 -31.37
N GLY A 146 -36.04 -58.28 -31.79
CA GLY A 146 -35.22 -59.47 -31.53
C GLY A 146 -35.00 -60.25 -32.82
N SER A 147 -33.86 -60.01 -33.47
CA SER A 147 -33.32 -60.88 -34.54
C SER A 147 -32.32 -61.88 -33.94
#